data_AF-A0A3N1J1Z7-F1
#
_entry.id   AF-A0A3N1J1Z7-F1
#
_cell.length_a   1.000
_cell.length_b   1.000
_cell.length_c   1.000
_cell.angle_alpha   90.00
_cell.angle_beta   90.00
_cell.angle_gamma   90.00
#
_symmetry.space_group_name_H-M   'P 1'
#
loop_
_entity.id
_entity.type
_entity.pdbx_description
1 polymer ?
#
loop_
_entity_poly.entity_id
_entity_poly.type
_entity_poly.pdbx_seq_one_letter_code
_entity_poly.pdbx_strand_id
1 'polypeptide(L)'
;MGTFTYTQQPARARGLLRALIAIFVGLSLVLGGATTAHAADKVKTPKVTGQSADDARDKLEDLGFKVKLKAKPKADGPVFLESNWKVSKQSVKAGKKVKEGKKITLTVKKKKKAATSSPTATASPTADPDVTTAGLDSAHALTACDRYGDQQFPYGWKGHVFLGVIADENQGDHYFVKFEADVTNAYNATASGTAECTVGGSNDTPMVTEFNVY
;
A
#
# COMPACT_ATOMS: atom_id res chain seq x y z
N MET A 1 24.28 27.78 -13.97
CA MET A 1 24.83 26.41 -14.13
C MET A 1 25.16 25.88 -12.75
N GLY A 2 24.21 25.22 -12.09
CA GLY A 2 24.40 24.63 -10.76
C GLY A 2 24.27 23.13 -10.87
N THR A 3 25.36 22.41 -10.59
CA THR A 3 25.39 20.95 -10.58
C THR A 3 24.74 20.45 -9.30
N PHE A 4 23.48 20.03 -9.39
CA PHE A 4 22.84 19.27 -8.31
C PHE A 4 23.36 17.84 -8.39
N THR A 5 24.35 17.54 -7.54
CA THR A 5 24.78 16.17 -7.28
C THR A 5 23.67 15.48 -6.48
N TYR A 6 22.72 14.87 -7.18
CA TYR A 6 21.71 14.00 -6.57
C TYR A 6 22.41 12.73 -6.10
N THR A 7 22.70 12.64 -4.81
CA THR A 7 23.09 11.38 -4.18
C THR A 7 21.88 10.44 -4.31
N GLN A 8 21.90 9.62 -5.36
CA GLN A 8 21.09 8.41 -5.52
C GLN A 8 21.19 7.63 -4.21
N GLN A 9 20.15 7.74 -3.37
CA GLN A 9 19.94 6.81 -2.29
C GLN A 9 19.60 5.48 -2.96
N PRO A 10 20.46 4.44 -2.86
CA PRO A 10 20.22 3.21 -3.58
C PRO A 10 18.88 2.66 -3.12
N ALA A 11 18.02 2.36 -4.10
CA ALA A 11 16.83 1.55 -3.92
C ALA A 11 17.22 0.41 -2.97
N ARG A 12 16.65 0.41 -1.75
CA ARG A 12 16.87 -0.68 -0.79
C ARG A 12 16.32 -1.93 -1.45
N ALA A 13 17.18 -2.66 -2.14
CA ALA A 13 17.04 -4.07 -2.37
C ALA A 13 16.70 -4.65 -1.00
N ARG A 14 15.43 -5.04 -0.81
CA ARG A 14 14.96 -5.69 0.40
C ARG A 14 15.54 -7.10 0.39
N GLY A 15 16.85 -7.16 0.62
CA GLY A 15 17.56 -8.39 0.92
C GLY A 15 16.85 -9.05 2.08
N LEU A 16 16.55 -10.34 1.90
CA LEU A 16 15.95 -11.24 2.88
C LEU A 16 16.85 -11.32 4.13
N LEU A 17 16.83 -10.29 4.98
CA LEU A 17 17.50 -10.34 6.26
C LEU A 17 16.49 -10.89 7.28
N ARG A 18 16.43 -12.22 7.35
CA ARG A 18 15.73 -12.94 8.42
C ARG A 18 16.38 -12.58 9.76
N ALA A 19 15.86 -11.58 10.44
CA ALA A 19 16.22 -11.30 11.82
C ALA A 19 15.61 -12.38 12.72
N LEU A 20 16.33 -13.50 12.88
CA LEU A 20 15.99 -14.52 13.86
C LEU A 20 16.24 -13.96 15.26
N ILE A 21 15.19 -13.46 15.91
CA ILE A 21 15.23 -13.10 17.33
C ILE A 21 15.25 -14.41 18.13
N ALA A 22 16.46 -14.88 18.45
CA ALA A 22 16.69 -15.97 19.38
C ALA A 22 16.45 -15.49 20.82
N ILE A 23 15.36 -15.93 21.45
CA ILE A 23 15.20 -15.83 22.91
C ILE A 23 15.80 -17.10 23.52
N PHE A 24 17.03 -16.98 24.02
CA PHE A 24 17.71 -17.99 24.83
C PHE A 24 17.19 -17.95 26.28
N VAL A 25 16.59 -19.04 26.76
CA VAL A 25 16.60 -19.42 28.19
C VAL A 25 16.56 -20.95 28.29
N GLY A 26 17.57 -21.53 28.95
CA GLY A 26 17.48 -22.86 29.57
C GLY A 26 18.41 -23.93 29.01
N LEU A 27 19.68 -23.88 29.41
CA LEU A 27 20.65 -24.96 29.30
C LEU A 27 20.22 -26.16 30.17
N SER A 28 19.78 -27.25 29.56
CA SER A 28 19.68 -28.58 30.19
C SER A 28 20.36 -29.61 29.29
N LEU A 29 21.54 -30.05 29.70
CA LEU A 29 22.30 -31.12 29.08
C LEU A 29 21.67 -32.47 29.48
N VAL A 30 21.06 -33.19 28.52
CA VAL A 30 20.77 -34.62 28.66
C VAL A 30 21.09 -35.31 27.33
N LEU A 31 22.06 -36.23 27.36
CA LEU A 31 22.41 -37.12 26.27
C LEU A 31 21.31 -38.19 26.11
N GLY A 32 20.79 -38.34 24.89
CA GLY A 32 19.90 -39.45 24.52
C GLY A 32 19.50 -39.37 23.05
N GLY A 33 19.91 -40.36 22.25
CA GLY A 33 19.56 -40.44 20.83
C GLY A 33 18.05 -40.58 20.63
N ALA A 34 17.46 -39.65 19.90
CA ALA A 34 16.08 -39.72 19.43
C ALA A 34 16.03 -39.24 17.98
N THR A 35 15.37 -40.03 17.15
CA THR A 35 14.98 -39.69 15.78
C THR A 35 14.46 -38.25 15.73
N THR A 36 15.10 -37.38 14.94
CA THR A 36 14.61 -36.01 14.71
C THR A 36 13.34 -36.06 13.87
N ALA A 37 12.22 -36.41 14.49
CA ALA A 37 10.97 -35.78 14.15
C ALA A 37 11.20 -34.28 14.38
N HIS A 38 11.32 -33.50 13.30
CA HIS A 38 11.28 -32.04 13.38
C HIS A 38 9.97 -31.70 14.11
N ALA A 39 10.06 -31.42 15.41
CA ALA A 39 8.97 -30.84 16.16
C ALA A 39 8.69 -29.51 15.46
N ALA A 40 7.64 -29.48 14.63
CA ALA A 40 7.32 -28.30 13.85
C ALA A 40 7.23 -27.10 14.79
N ASP A 41 8.23 -26.20 14.72
CA ASP A 41 8.34 -25.07 15.62
C ASP A 41 7.07 -24.24 15.50
N LYS A 42 6.32 -24.20 16.60
CA LYS A 42 5.02 -23.53 16.63
C LYS A 42 5.25 -22.06 16.97
N VAL A 43 5.22 -21.22 15.95
CA VAL A 43 5.37 -19.77 16.06
C VAL A 43 4.09 -19.14 16.63
N LYS A 44 4.24 -18.18 17.55
CA LYS A 44 3.12 -17.46 18.17
C LYS A 44 2.57 -16.42 17.19
N THR A 45 1.28 -16.48 16.87
CA THR A 45 0.65 -15.55 15.94
C THR A 45 0.48 -14.16 16.57
N PRO A 46 0.97 -13.07 15.96
CA PRO A 46 0.80 -11.71 16.48
C PRO A 46 -0.65 -11.22 16.30
N LYS A 47 -1.01 -10.16 17.04
CA LYS A 47 -2.26 -9.42 16.83
C LYS A 47 -2.03 -8.38 15.73
N VAL A 48 -2.64 -8.59 14.56
CA VAL A 48 -2.54 -7.66 13.42
C VAL A 48 -3.87 -6.97 13.09
N THR A 49 -4.95 -7.35 13.77
CA THR A 49 -6.24 -6.63 13.67
C THR A 49 -6.06 -5.16 14.03
N GLY A 50 -6.56 -4.27 13.16
CA GLY A 50 -6.47 -2.82 13.32
C GLY A 50 -5.26 -2.18 12.65
N GLN A 51 -4.30 -2.96 12.16
CA GLN A 51 -3.16 -2.45 11.39
C GLN A 51 -3.53 -2.31 9.90
N SER A 52 -2.69 -1.61 9.13
CA SER A 52 -2.79 -1.61 7.67
C SER A 52 -2.44 -2.99 7.11
N ALA A 53 -2.94 -3.31 5.91
CA ALA A 53 -2.81 -4.67 5.38
C ALA A 53 -1.37 -5.00 4.97
N ASP A 54 -0.61 -4.02 4.49
CA ASP A 54 0.83 -4.07 4.23
C ASP A 54 1.63 -4.38 5.50
N ASP A 55 1.51 -3.55 6.54
CA ASP A 55 2.19 -3.76 7.84
C ASP A 55 1.86 -5.12 8.45
N ALA A 56 0.59 -5.53 8.35
CA ALA A 56 0.11 -6.80 8.87
C ALA A 56 0.68 -7.98 8.07
N ARG A 57 0.87 -7.82 6.76
CA ARG A 57 1.44 -8.83 5.89
C ARG A 57 2.92 -9.01 6.21
N ASP A 58 3.68 -7.92 6.23
CA ASP A 58 5.11 -7.91 6.55
C ASP A 58 5.39 -8.60 7.89
N LYS A 59 4.66 -8.22 8.96
CA LYS A 59 4.81 -8.83 10.30
C LYS A 59 4.51 -10.33 10.35
N LEU A 60 3.62 -10.82 9.49
CA LEU A 60 3.27 -12.24 9.45
C LEU A 60 4.25 -13.03 8.57
N GLU A 61 4.67 -12.47 7.45
CA GLU A 61 5.66 -13.10 6.55
C GLU A 61 7.05 -13.14 7.17
N ASP A 62 7.45 -12.14 7.96
CA ASP A 62 8.68 -12.13 8.77
C ASP A 62 8.73 -13.28 9.78
N LEU A 63 7.56 -13.72 10.26
CA LEU A 63 7.41 -14.87 11.16
C LEU A 63 7.22 -16.20 10.42
N GLY A 64 7.43 -16.21 9.10
CA GLY A 64 7.33 -17.39 8.25
C GLY A 64 5.91 -17.82 7.90
N PHE A 65 4.89 -16.99 8.15
CA PHE A 65 3.51 -17.29 7.73
C PHE A 65 3.26 -16.90 6.28
N LYS A 66 2.34 -17.60 5.60
CA LYS A 66 1.84 -17.17 4.29
C LYS A 66 0.58 -16.33 4.47
N VAL A 67 0.47 -15.18 3.84
CA VAL A 67 -0.69 -14.29 4.02
C VAL A 67 -1.63 -14.35 2.81
N LYS A 68 -2.94 -14.34 3.07
CA LYS A 68 -3.97 -14.12 2.04
C LYS A 68 -4.90 -13.01 2.49
N LEU A 69 -4.92 -11.92 1.75
CA LEU A 69 -5.88 -10.83 1.95
C LEU A 69 -7.23 -11.18 1.31
N LYS A 70 -8.31 -10.85 1.99
CA LYS A 70 -9.68 -10.95 1.48
C LYS A 70 -10.45 -9.68 1.84
N ALA A 71 -10.79 -8.87 0.84
CA ALA A 71 -11.81 -7.84 0.95
C ALA A 71 -13.21 -8.46 0.99
N LYS A 72 -14.22 -7.70 1.42
CA LYS A 72 -15.62 -8.14 1.28
C LYS A 72 -16.06 -7.94 -0.18
N PRO A 73 -16.41 -9.03 -0.91
CA PRO A 73 -16.58 -8.96 -2.36
C PRO A 73 -17.70 -8.03 -2.84
N LYS A 74 -18.72 -7.77 -2.02
CA LYS A 74 -19.87 -6.94 -2.40
C LYS A 74 -19.73 -5.46 -2.03
N ALA A 75 -18.67 -5.07 -1.32
CA ALA A 75 -18.57 -3.72 -0.75
C ALA A 75 -17.31 -2.97 -1.16
N ASP A 76 -16.17 -3.65 -1.30
CA ASP A 76 -14.88 -2.96 -1.34
C ASP A 76 -14.03 -3.26 -2.59
N GLY A 77 -14.40 -4.22 -3.45
CA GLY A 77 -13.63 -4.59 -4.65
C GLY A 77 -12.38 -5.47 -4.38
N PRO A 78 -11.59 -5.80 -5.41
CA PRO A 78 -10.26 -6.42 -5.26
C PRO A 78 -9.25 -5.55 -4.49
N VAL A 79 -8.26 -6.20 -3.88
CA VAL A 79 -7.20 -5.52 -3.12
C VAL A 79 -6.00 -5.30 -4.05
N PHE A 80 -5.90 -4.12 -4.67
CA PHE A 80 -4.76 -3.76 -5.52
C PHE A 80 -3.57 -3.21 -4.72
N LEU A 81 -3.81 -2.18 -3.90
CA LEU A 81 -2.77 -1.53 -3.10
C LEU A 81 -3.03 -1.75 -1.61
N GLU A 82 -2.26 -2.64 -0.98
CA GLU A 82 -2.51 -3.13 0.39
C GLU A 82 -2.52 -2.01 1.45
N SER A 83 -1.77 -0.92 1.24
CA SER A 83 -1.72 0.25 2.13
C SER A 83 -3.08 0.96 2.26
N ASN A 84 -3.99 0.81 1.30
CA ASN A 84 -5.35 1.40 1.33
C ASN A 84 -6.34 0.62 2.20
N TRP A 85 -5.87 -0.47 2.82
CA TRP A 85 -6.72 -1.43 3.50
C TRP A 85 -6.34 -1.56 4.97
N LYS A 86 -7.35 -1.78 5.82
CA LYS A 86 -7.19 -2.03 7.27
C LYS A 86 -7.68 -3.42 7.62
N VAL A 87 -6.89 -4.15 8.41
CA VAL A 87 -7.24 -5.50 8.86
C VAL A 87 -8.38 -5.43 9.87
N SER A 88 -9.52 -6.02 9.52
CA SER A 88 -10.69 -6.12 10.39
C SER A 88 -10.76 -7.45 11.15
N LYS A 89 -10.21 -8.52 10.57
CA LYS A 89 -10.22 -9.87 11.15
C LYS A 89 -9.02 -10.67 10.67
N GLN A 90 -8.48 -11.52 11.54
CA GLN A 90 -7.48 -12.53 11.21
C GLN A 90 -8.05 -13.92 11.48
N SER A 91 -7.78 -14.90 10.61
CA SER A 91 -8.32 -16.27 10.75
C SER A 91 -7.77 -17.01 11.97
N VAL A 92 -6.52 -16.75 12.34
CA VAL A 92 -5.88 -17.30 13.53
C VAL A 92 -5.86 -16.21 14.61
N LYS A 93 -6.47 -16.47 15.76
CA LYS A 93 -6.45 -15.54 16.90
C LYS A 93 -5.01 -15.25 17.36
N ALA A 94 -4.76 -14.01 17.76
CA ALA A 94 -3.50 -13.61 18.37
C ALA A 94 -3.13 -14.51 19.55
N GLY A 95 -1.83 -14.75 19.72
CA GLY A 95 -1.27 -15.58 20.79
C GLY A 95 -1.36 -17.09 20.57
N LYS A 96 -2.09 -17.59 19.56
CA LYS A 96 -2.10 -19.03 19.23
C LYS A 96 -0.74 -19.44 18.65
N LYS A 97 -0.23 -20.58 19.10
CA LYS A 97 0.97 -21.22 18.55
C LYS A 97 0.57 -22.06 17.33
N VAL A 98 1.19 -21.79 16.20
CA VAL A 98 0.83 -22.37 14.92
C VAL A 98 2.09 -22.77 14.18
N LYS A 99 2.05 -23.87 13.43
CA LYS A 99 3.18 -24.29 12.59
C LYS A 99 3.59 -23.16 11.65
N GLU A 100 4.89 -22.97 11.50
CA GLU A 100 5.48 -22.11 10.47
C GLU A 100 4.95 -22.50 9.07
N GLY A 101 4.90 -21.54 8.15
CA GLY A 101 4.40 -21.75 6.80
C GLY A 101 2.88 -21.84 6.68
N LYS A 102 2.13 -21.84 7.81
CA LYS A 102 0.66 -21.86 7.75
C LYS A 102 0.13 -20.60 7.06
N LYS A 103 -0.85 -20.79 6.19
CA LYS A 103 -1.60 -19.70 5.56
C LYS A 103 -2.55 -19.04 6.56
N ILE A 104 -2.36 -17.74 6.80
CA ILE A 104 -3.24 -16.88 7.59
C ILE A 104 -4.07 -16.03 6.62
N THR A 105 -5.39 -16.03 6.79
CA THR A 105 -6.29 -15.20 6.00
C THR A 105 -6.66 -13.96 6.79
N LEU A 106 -6.44 -12.78 6.21
CA LEU A 106 -6.82 -11.50 6.78
C LEU A 106 -8.03 -10.96 6.03
N THR A 107 -9.08 -10.62 6.76
CA THR A 107 -10.22 -9.88 6.21
C THR A 107 -9.96 -8.40 6.35
N VAL A 108 -9.95 -7.68 5.23
CA VAL A 108 -9.64 -6.25 5.19
C VAL A 108 -10.86 -5.42 4.81
N LYS A 109 -10.82 -4.13 5.15
CA LYS A 109 -11.80 -3.11 4.76
C LYS A 109 -11.06 -1.89 4.21
N LYS A 110 -11.66 -1.16 3.26
CA LYS A 110 -11.08 0.10 2.75
C LYS A 110 -10.94 1.09 3.91
N LYS A 111 -9.78 1.76 4.03
CA LYS A 111 -9.61 2.86 4.98
C LYS A 111 -10.57 3.98 4.56
N LYS A 112 -11.32 4.55 5.51
CA LYS A 112 -12.09 5.77 5.24
C LYS A 112 -11.11 6.92 5.08
N LYS A 113 -11.37 7.78 4.08
CA LYS A 113 -10.73 9.07 3.79
C LYS A 113 -10.27 9.73 5.10
N ALA A 114 -8.97 9.67 5.40
CA ALA A 114 -8.40 10.50 6.44
C ALA A 114 -8.18 11.85 5.78
N ALA A 115 -9.02 12.83 6.09
CA ALA A 115 -8.80 14.22 5.70
C ALA A 115 -7.44 14.64 6.28
N THR A 116 -6.41 14.56 5.46
CA THR A 116 -5.05 14.94 5.83
C THR A 116 -4.81 16.26 5.12
N SER A 117 -4.53 17.29 5.93
CA SER A 117 -4.33 18.68 5.54
C SER A 117 -3.42 18.81 4.32
N SER A 118 -4.00 19.35 3.25
CA SER A 118 -3.29 19.92 2.11
C SER A 118 -2.16 20.85 2.60
N PRO A 119 -0.93 20.75 2.08
CA PRO A 119 0.12 21.69 2.45
C PRO A 119 -0.33 23.10 2.05
N THR A 120 -0.38 24.02 3.01
CA THR A 120 -0.66 25.44 2.78
C THR A 120 0.36 26.01 1.80
N ALA A 121 -0.02 26.13 0.53
CA ALA A 121 0.71 26.87 -0.47
C ALA A 121 0.31 28.36 -0.40
N THR A 122 1.30 29.23 -0.40
CA THR A 122 1.12 30.67 -0.58
C THR A 122 0.90 30.95 -2.06
N ALA A 123 -0.33 31.28 -2.49
CA ALA A 123 -0.56 31.82 -3.84
C ALA A 123 -1.85 32.67 -3.97
N SER A 124 -1.77 33.57 -4.97
CA SER A 124 -2.69 34.65 -5.36
C SER A 124 -3.99 34.12 -6.02
N PRO A 125 -5.14 34.80 -5.89
CA PRO A 125 -6.41 34.31 -6.43
C PRO A 125 -6.39 34.31 -7.97
N THR A 126 -6.44 33.12 -8.56
CA THR A 126 -6.76 32.96 -9.99
C THR A 126 -8.28 32.95 -10.14
N ALA A 127 -8.81 33.73 -11.09
CA ALA A 127 -10.25 33.88 -11.36
C ALA A 127 -10.84 32.79 -12.28
N ASP A 128 -10.05 31.76 -12.58
CA ASP A 128 -10.44 30.65 -13.45
C ASP A 128 -11.07 29.54 -12.60
N PRO A 129 -12.36 29.17 -12.83
CA PRO A 129 -13.01 28.10 -12.07
C PRO A 129 -12.38 26.72 -12.29
N ASP A 130 -11.59 26.54 -13.37
CA ASP A 130 -10.96 25.28 -13.74
C ASP A 130 -9.51 25.16 -13.24
N VAL A 131 -9.09 26.06 -12.36
CA VAL A 131 -7.76 26.03 -11.74
C VAL A 131 -7.91 26.14 -10.23
N THR A 132 -7.15 25.35 -9.46
CA THR A 132 -7.14 25.47 -8.00
C THR A 132 -6.58 26.83 -7.58
N THR A 133 -6.82 27.20 -6.32
CA THR A 133 -6.23 28.40 -5.70
C THR A 133 -4.70 28.41 -5.73
N ALA A 134 -4.05 27.24 -5.86
CA ALA A 134 -2.61 27.09 -5.98
C ALA A 134 -2.10 26.98 -7.44
N GLY A 135 -2.98 27.14 -8.43
CA GLY A 135 -2.58 27.12 -9.84
C GLY A 135 -2.46 25.72 -10.45
N LEU A 136 -3.13 24.71 -9.88
CA LEU A 136 -3.18 23.36 -10.45
C LEU A 136 -4.40 23.21 -11.36
N ASP A 137 -4.22 22.71 -12.57
CA ASP A 137 -5.32 22.33 -13.47
C ASP A 137 -5.54 20.81 -13.53
N SER A 138 -6.67 20.40 -14.11
CA SER A 138 -7.05 18.98 -14.25
C SER A 138 -6.01 18.14 -15.01
N ALA A 139 -5.42 18.67 -16.09
CA ALA A 139 -4.47 17.91 -16.90
C ALA A 139 -3.20 17.57 -16.11
N HIS A 140 -2.70 18.53 -15.32
CA HIS A 140 -1.57 18.31 -14.41
C HIS A 140 -1.95 17.38 -13.25
N ALA A 141 -3.16 17.49 -12.71
CA ALA A 141 -3.65 16.58 -11.68
C ALA A 141 -3.73 15.13 -12.18
N LEU A 142 -4.37 14.89 -13.33
CA LEU A 142 -4.46 13.57 -13.97
C LEU A 142 -3.08 12.99 -14.28
N THR A 143 -2.18 13.80 -14.84
CA THR A 143 -0.80 13.39 -15.14
C THR A 143 -0.03 13.02 -13.87
N ALA A 144 -0.18 13.79 -12.79
CA ALA A 144 0.45 13.50 -11.51
C ALA A 144 -0.07 12.18 -10.92
N CYS A 145 -1.38 11.93 -11.01
CA CYS A 145 -1.98 10.69 -10.55
C CYS A 145 -1.54 9.47 -11.36
N ASP A 146 -1.46 9.59 -12.69
CA ASP A 146 -1.03 8.49 -13.54
C ASP A 146 0.44 8.11 -13.26
N ARG A 147 1.32 9.12 -13.15
CA ARG A 147 2.73 8.92 -12.77
C ARG A 147 2.87 8.32 -11.37
N TYR A 148 2.03 8.72 -10.42
CA TYR A 148 2.04 8.14 -9.09
C TYR A 148 1.61 6.67 -9.12
N GLY A 149 0.58 6.33 -9.90
CA GLY A 149 0.17 4.94 -10.12
C GLY A 149 1.29 4.07 -10.68
N ASP A 150 2.01 4.55 -11.70
CA ASP A 150 3.17 3.87 -12.27
C ASP A 150 4.24 3.54 -11.22
N GLN A 151 4.51 4.48 -10.30
CA GLN A 151 5.43 4.27 -9.19
C GLN A 151 4.92 3.25 -8.15
N GLN A 152 3.61 3.23 -7.86
CA GLN A 152 3.01 2.31 -6.89
C GLN A 152 2.87 0.87 -7.42
N PHE A 153 2.78 0.70 -8.74
CA PHE A 153 2.56 -0.60 -9.39
C PHE A 153 3.71 -0.96 -10.34
N PRO A 154 4.89 -1.33 -9.79
CA PRO A 154 6.10 -1.57 -10.59
C PRO A 154 6.02 -2.77 -11.54
N TYR A 155 4.98 -3.61 -11.41
CA TYR A 155 4.73 -4.74 -12.31
C TYR A 155 3.85 -4.36 -13.51
N GLY A 156 3.25 -3.18 -13.50
CA GLY A 156 2.51 -2.62 -14.63
C GLY A 156 1.30 -1.81 -14.17
N TRP A 157 1.24 -0.59 -14.70
CA TRP A 157 0.17 0.37 -14.52
C TRP A 157 -0.27 0.92 -15.87
N LYS A 158 -1.58 1.07 -16.07
CA LYS A 158 -2.13 1.82 -17.20
C LYS A 158 -3.36 2.57 -16.73
N GLY A 159 -3.20 3.85 -16.40
CA GLY A 159 -4.32 4.74 -16.12
C GLY A 159 -5.01 5.16 -17.42
N HIS A 160 -6.33 5.04 -17.47
CA HIS A 160 -7.15 5.49 -18.60
C HIS A 160 -7.52 6.98 -18.44
N VAL A 161 -6.53 7.84 -18.21
CA VAL A 161 -6.72 9.27 -17.86
C VAL A 161 -7.23 10.17 -18.99
N PHE A 162 -7.55 9.60 -20.16
CA PHE A 162 -8.18 10.31 -21.28
C PHE A 162 -9.59 9.81 -21.61
N LEU A 163 -9.79 8.48 -21.68
CA LEU A 163 -11.07 7.87 -22.08
C LEU A 163 -11.81 7.16 -20.94
N GLY A 164 -11.15 6.93 -19.81
CA GLY A 164 -11.71 6.26 -18.64
C GLY A 164 -11.85 7.18 -17.43
N VAL A 165 -11.86 8.51 -17.63
CA VAL A 165 -12.10 9.47 -16.54
C VAL A 165 -13.58 9.37 -16.13
N ILE A 166 -13.81 9.17 -14.84
CA ILE A 166 -15.12 8.99 -14.21
C ILE A 166 -15.52 10.26 -13.43
N ALA A 167 -14.56 10.91 -12.76
CA ALA A 167 -14.76 12.18 -12.07
C ALA A 167 -13.51 13.06 -12.20
N ASP A 168 -13.75 14.36 -12.33
CA ASP A 168 -12.73 15.40 -12.44
C ASP A 168 -13.30 16.66 -11.80
N GLU A 169 -12.89 16.95 -10.57
CA GLU A 169 -13.53 17.95 -9.73
C GLU A 169 -12.47 18.87 -9.11
N ASN A 170 -12.55 20.16 -9.42
CA ASN A 170 -11.84 21.19 -8.68
C ASN A 170 -12.52 21.39 -7.32
N GLN A 171 -11.80 21.11 -6.24
CA GLN A 171 -12.29 21.24 -4.85
C GLN A 171 -11.73 22.50 -4.17
N GLY A 172 -11.24 23.47 -4.95
CA GLY A 172 -10.74 24.76 -4.49
C GLY A 172 -9.22 24.76 -4.25
N ASP A 173 -8.72 24.01 -3.28
CA ASP A 173 -7.28 23.92 -2.97
C ASP A 173 -6.60 22.66 -3.56
N HIS A 174 -7.40 21.71 -4.04
CA HIS A 174 -6.94 20.47 -4.63
C HIS A 174 -7.90 20.01 -5.74
N TYR A 175 -7.39 19.14 -6.61
CA TYR A 175 -8.20 18.37 -7.54
C TYR A 175 -8.52 17.00 -6.96
N PHE A 176 -9.75 16.55 -7.17
CA PHE A 176 -10.13 15.16 -7.02
C PHE A 176 -10.39 14.57 -8.40
N VAL A 177 -9.64 13.53 -8.76
CA VAL A 177 -9.82 12.81 -10.02
C VAL A 177 -10.08 11.34 -9.77
N LYS A 178 -10.92 10.75 -10.61
CA LYS A 178 -11.28 9.34 -10.58
C LYS A 178 -11.27 8.79 -11.99
N PHE A 179 -10.59 7.68 -12.21
CA PHE A 179 -10.46 7.09 -13.55
C PHE A 179 -10.29 5.57 -13.50
N GLU A 180 -10.59 4.89 -14.59
CA GLU A 180 -10.33 3.46 -14.75
C GLU A 180 -8.82 3.20 -14.93
N ALA A 181 -8.33 2.09 -14.41
CA ALA A 181 -6.94 1.69 -14.60
C ALA A 181 -6.78 0.17 -14.71
N ASP A 182 -5.80 -0.28 -15.50
CA ASP A 182 -5.37 -1.67 -15.53
C ASP A 182 -4.11 -1.85 -14.69
N VAL A 183 -4.14 -2.82 -13.76
CA VAL A 183 -3.03 -3.14 -12.87
C VAL A 183 -2.51 -4.54 -13.18
N THR A 184 -1.20 -4.66 -13.37
CA THR A 184 -0.53 -5.94 -13.62
C THR A 184 0.25 -6.38 -12.38
N ASN A 185 0.22 -7.67 -12.07
CA ASN A 185 0.96 -8.25 -10.95
C ASN A 185 2.25 -8.96 -11.40
N ALA A 186 3.04 -9.44 -10.43
CA ALA A 186 4.32 -10.12 -10.67
C ALA A 186 4.25 -11.39 -11.56
N TYR A 187 3.05 -11.92 -11.80
CA TYR A 187 2.80 -13.08 -12.65
C TYR A 187 2.31 -12.68 -14.05
N ASN A 188 2.44 -11.41 -14.41
CA ASN A 188 1.98 -10.84 -15.68
C ASN A 188 0.46 -10.99 -15.90
N ALA A 189 -0.31 -11.11 -14.81
CA ALA A 189 -1.77 -11.12 -14.87
C ALA A 189 -2.31 -9.71 -14.58
N THR A 190 -3.20 -9.24 -15.45
CA THR A 190 -3.79 -7.90 -15.40
C THR A 190 -5.23 -7.96 -14.92
N ALA A 191 -5.64 -6.97 -14.14
CA ALA A 191 -7.03 -6.75 -13.78
C ALA A 191 -7.37 -5.25 -13.81
N SER A 192 -8.56 -4.93 -14.32
CA SER A 192 -9.08 -3.57 -14.35
C SER A 192 -9.69 -3.20 -12.99
N GLY A 193 -9.48 -1.95 -12.60
CA GLY A 193 -9.98 -1.37 -11.36
C GLY A 193 -10.24 0.12 -11.53
N THR A 194 -10.58 0.78 -10.43
CA THR A 194 -10.79 2.23 -10.39
C THR A 194 -9.75 2.88 -9.50
N ALA A 195 -9.12 3.94 -10.02
CA ALA A 195 -8.23 4.82 -9.30
C ALA A 195 -8.99 6.07 -8.83
N GLU A 196 -8.81 6.45 -7.57
CA GLU A 196 -9.24 7.72 -6.97
C GLU A 196 -7.99 8.42 -6.47
N CYS A 197 -7.81 9.69 -6.84
CA CYS A 197 -6.61 10.43 -6.56
C CYS A 197 -6.94 11.88 -6.18
N THR A 198 -6.28 12.38 -5.14
CA THR A 198 -6.37 13.77 -4.70
C THR A 198 -5.01 14.44 -4.91
N VAL A 199 -5.00 15.58 -5.59
CA VAL A 199 -3.77 16.31 -5.95
C VAL A 199 -3.87 17.75 -5.51
N GLY A 200 -2.94 18.19 -4.66
CA GLY A 200 -2.74 19.59 -4.33
C GLY A 200 -1.48 20.17 -4.99
N GLY A 201 -1.09 21.37 -4.57
CA GLY A 201 0.07 22.06 -5.13
C GLY A 201 -0.28 22.84 -6.40
N SER A 202 0.70 23.00 -7.29
CA SER A 202 0.57 23.77 -8.54
C SER A 202 0.93 22.91 -9.75
N ASN A 203 0.75 23.43 -10.96
CA ASN A 203 1.21 22.77 -12.19
C ASN A 203 2.71 22.42 -12.18
N ASP A 204 3.56 23.27 -11.58
CA ASP A 204 5.01 23.04 -11.51
C ASP A 204 5.38 21.95 -10.49
N THR A 205 4.63 21.88 -9.39
CA THR A 205 4.88 20.94 -8.29
C THR A 205 3.57 20.30 -7.83
N PRO A 206 2.96 19.41 -8.64
CA PRO A 206 1.75 18.72 -8.24
C PRO A 206 2.08 17.67 -7.18
N MET A 207 1.24 17.58 -6.15
CA MET A 207 1.46 16.70 -5.01
C MET A 207 0.26 15.78 -4.80
N VAL A 208 0.45 14.48 -5.05
CA VAL A 208 -0.56 13.46 -4.74
C VAL A 208 -0.62 13.27 -3.22
N THR A 209 -1.74 13.64 -2.62
CA THR A 209 -1.96 13.56 -1.16
C THR A 209 -2.77 12.32 -0.76
N GLU A 210 -3.58 11.80 -1.68
CA GLU A 210 -4.34 10.56 -1.50
C GLU A 210 -4.40 9.80 -2.81
N PHE A 211 -4.20 8.47 -2.76
CA PHE A 211 -4.26 7.62 -3.94
C PHE A 211 -4.80 6.23 -3.59
N ASN A 212 -5.96 5.91 -4.14
CA ASN A 212 -6.68 4.67 -3.89
C ASN A 212 -6.94 3.91 -5.19
N VAL A 213 -6.66 2.61 -5.22
CA VAL A 213 -7.01 1.72 -6.33
C VAL A 213 -7.73 0.48 -5.81
N TYR A 214 -8.89 0.16 -6.40
CA TYR A 214 -9.79 -0.91 -5.96
C TYR A 214 -10.57 -1.54 -7.12
#